data_AF-A0AAU2HW97-F1
#
_entry.id   AF-A0AAU2HW97-F1
#
_cell.length_a   1.000
_cell.length_b   1.000
_cell.length_c   1.000
_cell.angle_alpha   90.00
_cell.angle_beta   90.00
_cell.angle_gamma   90.00
#
_symmetry.space_group_name_H-M   'P 1'
#
loop_
_entity.id
_entity.type
_entity.pdbx_description
1 polymer ?
#
loop_
_entity_poly.entity_id
_entity_poly.type
_entity_poly.pdbx_seq_one_letter_code
_entity_poly.pdbx_strand_id
1 'polypeptide(L)'
;MEWAAAEERLRSRGLIDAESALTPRGREERDLIEDTTDRLAARLLRPLTDSMVDALLAALELPTRQVLEAELLPFPNPIGLPRSV
;
A
#
# COMPACT_ATOMS: atom_id res chain seq x y z
N MET A 1 -13.78 -9.88 -16.84
CA MET A 1 -12.87 -8.72 -16.70
C MET A 1 -11.72 -9.10 -15.78
N GLU A 2 -10.59 -8.40 -15.86
CA GLU A 2 -9.37 -8.75 -15.10
C GLU A 2 -9.58 -8.83 -13.58
N TRP A 3 -10.44 -7.95 -13.03
CA TRP A 3 -10.80 -7.92 -11.61
C TRP A 3 -11.50 -9.20 -11.12
N ALA A 4 -12.54 -9.67 -11.81
CA ALA A 4 -13.23 -10.92 -11.45
C ALA A 4 -12.29 -12.13 -11.51
N ALA A 5 -11.35 -12.14 -12.47
CA ALA A 5 -10.34 -13.18 -12.54
C ALA A 5 -9.33 -13.10 -11.38
N ALA A 6 -9.02 -11.90 -10.89
CA ALA A 6 -8.17 -11.72 -9.71
C ALA A 6 -8.85 -12.20 -8.44
N GLU A 7 -10.11 -11.85 -8.23
CA GLU A 7 -10.92 -12.36 -7.11
C GLU A 7 -10.98 -13.90 -7.11
N GLU A 8 -11.23 -14.51 -8.28
CA GLU A 8 -11.26 -15.97 -8.37
C GLU A 8 -9.92 -16.61 -8.01
N ARG A 9 -8.79 -15.99 -8.38
CA ARG A 9 -7.46 -16.47 -7.95
C ARG A 9 -7.22 -16.32 -6.45
N LEU A 10 -7.76 -15.26 -5.83
CA LEU A 10 -7.67 -15.09 -4.37
C LEU A 10 -8.56 -16.10 -3.64
N ARG A 11 -9.77 -16.35 -4.16
CA ARG A 11 -10.73 -17.32 -3.62
C ARG A 11 -10.22 -18.75 -3.74
N SER A 12 -9.67 -19.13 -4.89
CA SER A 12 -9.10 -20.47 -5.10
C SER A 12 -7.88 -20.75 -4.21
N ARG A 13 -7.22 -19.70 -3.70
CA ARG A 13 -6.17 -19.77 -2.68
C ARG A 13 -6.70 -19.73 -1.25
N GLY A 14 -8.00 -19.54 -1.04
CA GLY A 14 -8.63 -19.42 0.27
C GLY A 14 -8.30 -18.11 1.01
N LEU A 15 -7.93 -17.06 0.28
CA LEU A 15 -7.57 -15.75 0.87
C LEU A 15 -8.79 -14.85 1.07
N ILE A 16 -9.83 -15.05 0.26
CA ILE A 16 -11.13 -14.38 0.42
C ILE A 16 -12.26 -15.41 0.43
N ASP A 17 -13.38 -15.07 1.06
CA ASP A 17 -14.59 -15.89 1.12
C ASP A 17 -15.54 -15.66 -0.08
N ALA A 18 -16.76 -16.20 0.00
CA ALA A 18 -17.76 -16.07 -1.06
C ALA A 18 -18.27 -14.63 -1.20
N GLU A 19 -18.28 -13.88 -0.09
CA GLU A 19 -18.67 -12.48 0.01
C GLU A 19 -17.51 -11.52 -0.34
N SER A 20 -16.35 -12.06 -0.75
CA SER A 20 -15.12 -11.33 -1.08
C SER A 20 -14.48 -10.58 0.10
N ALA A 21 -14.77 -11.02 1.33
CA ALA A 21 -14.07 -10.57 2.52
C ALA A 21 -12.82 -11.43 2.80
N LEU A 22 -11.81 -10.85 3.46
CA LEU A 22 -10.59 -11.58 3.83
C LEU A 22 -10.91 -12.72 4.81
N THR A 23 -10.39 -13.92 4.52
CA THR A 23 -10.37 -15.01 5.49
C THR A 23 -9.29 -14.76 6.57
N PRO A 24 -9.24 -15.53 7.67
CA PRO A 24 -8.12 -15.46 8.61
C PRO A 24 -6.77 -15.65 7.93
N ARG A 25 -6.65 -16.66 7.06
CA ARG A 25 -5.46 -16.89 6.23
C ARG A 25 -5.18 -15.71 5.29
N GLY A 26 -6.22 -15.12 4.70
CA GLY A 26 -6.11 -13.94 3.86
C GLY A 26 -5.49 -12.74 4.58
N ARG A 27 -5.86 -12.54 5.84
CA ARG A 27 -5.25 -11.50 6.69
C ARG A 27 -3.78 -11.80 6.97
N GLU A 28 -3.45 -13.01 7.39
CA GLU A 28 -2.07 -13.42 7.66
C GLU A 28 -1.16 -13.26 6.44
N GLU A 29 -1.63 -13.69 5.27
CA GLU A 29 -0.89 -13.60 4.01
C GLU A 29 -0.72 -12.15 3.56
N ARG A 30 -1.74 -11.30 3.75
CA ARG A 30 -1.62 -9.86 3.49
C ARG A 30 -0.58 -9.24 4.42
N ASP A 31 -0.66 -9.49 5.72
CA ASP A 31 0.24 -8.89 6.70
C ASP A 31 1.70 -9.32 6.43
N LEU A 32 1.94 -10.57 6.01
CA LEU A 32 3.27 -11.03 5.57
C LEU A 32 3.80 -10.28 4.34
N ILE A 33 2.92 -9.97 3.39
CA ILE A 33 3.26 -9.21 2.18
C ILE A 33 3.59 -7.76 2.56
N GLU A 34 2.79 -7.14 3.43
CA GLU A 34 3.04 -5.77 3.92
C GLU A 34 4.38 -5.72 4.68
N ASP A 35 4.60 -6.60 5.66
CA ASP A 35 5.86 -6.68 6.43
C ASP A 35 7.08 -6.91 5.52
N THR A 36 6.92 -7.71 4.47
CA THR A 36 7.99 -7.96 3.49
C THR A 36 8.24 -6.74 2.62
N THR A 37 7.19 -6.04 2.21
CA THR A 37 7.28 -4.81 1.42
C THR A 37 7.96 -3.72 2.24
N ASP A 38 7.56 -3.51 3.49
CA ASP A 38 8.17 -2.57 4.43
C ASP A 38 9.65 -2.88 4.65
N ARG A 39 9.98 -4.15 4.92
CA ARG A 39 11.38 -4.57 5.09
C ARG A 39 12.20 -4.29 3.84
N LEU A 40 11.67 -4.52 2.64
CA LEU A 40 12.37 -4.27 1.39
C LEU A 40 12.52 -2.77 1.12
N ALA A 41 11.48 -1.97 1.37
CA ALA A 41 11.49 -0.52 1.19
C ALA A 41 12.45 0.17 2.17
N ALA A 42 12.44 -0.22 3.45
CA ALA A 42 13.32 0.31 4.49
C ALA A 42 14.81 0.17 4.14
N ARG A 43 15.19 -0.81 3.28
CA ARG A 43 16.57 -0.98 2.83
C ARG A 43 17.13 0.27 2.14
N LEU A 44 16.28 1.05 1.49
CA LEU A 44 16.64 2.27 0.76
C LEU A 44 17.01 3.42 1.71
N LEU A 45 16.49 3.39 2.94
CA LEU A 45 16.74 4.42 3.96
C LEU A 45 17.96 4.12 4.83
N ARG A 46 18.47 2.88 4.84
CA ARG A 46 19.63 2.46 5.67
C ARG A 46 20.90 3.32 5.56
N PRO A 47 21.24 3.93 4.40
CA PRO A 47 22.40 4.82 4.33
C PRO A 47 22.20 6.17 5.04
N LEU A 48 20.98 6.50 5.44
CA LEU A 48 20.60 7.77 6.06
C LEU A 48 20.57 7.61 7.58
N THR A 49 20.94 8.66 8.32
CA THR A 49 20.61 8.76 9.75
C THR A 49 19.13 9.08 9.93
N ASP A 50 18.58 8.83 11.12
CA ASP A 50 17.18 9.16 11.42
C ASP A 50 16.85 10.64 11.12
N SER A 51 17.75 11.57 11.49
CA SER A 51 17.60 12.99 11.16
C SER A 51 17.60 13.30 9.66
N MET A 52 18.32 12.52 8.85
CA MET A 52 18.31 12.65 7.39
C MET A 52 17.03 12.07 6.79
N VAL A 53 16.49 11.00 7.37
CA VAL A 53 15.17 10.47 7.01
C VAL A 53 14.08 11.49 7.32
N ASP A 54 14.10 12.09 8.52
CA ASP A 54 13.15 13.13 8.90
C ASP A 54 13.22 14.35 7.97
N ALA A 55 14.44 14.81 7.65
CA ALA A 55 14.64 15.91 6.71
C ALA A 55 14.15 15.57 5.29
N LEU A 56 14.36 14.32 4.84
CA LEU A 56 13.85 13.85 3.55
C LEU A 56 12.32 13.83 3.53
N LEU A 57 11.68 13.30 4.57
CA LEU A 57 10.21 13.24 4.67
C LEU A 57 9.61 14.65 4.73
N ALA A 58 10.19 15.56 5.52
CA ALA A 58 9.78 16.96 5.57
C ALA A 58 9.91 17.65 4.20
N ALA A 59 10.97 17.37 3.45
CA ALA A 59 11.17 17.91 2.10
C ALA A 59 10.13 17.39 1.08
N LEU A 60 9.55 16.21 1.31
CA LEU A 60 8.53 15.59 0.45
C LEU A 60 7.10 16.10 0.73
N GLU A 61 6.87 16.81 1.83
CA GLU A 61 5.52 17.32 2.19
C GLU A 61 4.96 18.25 1.10
N LEU A 62 5.74 19.23 0.65
CA LEU A 62 5.28 20.21 -0.34
C LEU A 62 4.95 19.55 -1.70
N PRO A 63 5.83 18.74 -2.31
CA PRO A 63 5.49 18.01 -3.54
C PRO A 63 4.27 17.11 -3.38
N THR A 64 4.13 16.42 -2.24
CA THR A 64 2.98 15.55 -1.97
C THR A 64 1.68 16.36 -1.96
N ARG A 65 1.66 17.50 -1.28
CA ARG A 65 0.49 18.40 -1.29
C ARG A 65 0.16 18.88 -2.71
N GLN A 66 1.16 19.29 -3.49
CA GLN A 66 0.94 19.74 -4.87
C GLN A 66 0.35 18.64 -5.77
N VAL A 67 0.79 17.38 -5.60
CA VAL A 67 0.23 16.24 -6.34
C VAL A 67 -1.23 15.98 -5.95
N LEU A 68 -1.57 16.10 -4.66
CA LEU A 68 -2.93 15.94 -4.18
C LEU A 68 -3.86 17.05 -4.66
N GLU A 69 -3.42 18.31 -4.58
CA GLU A 69 -4.16 19.50 -5.05
C GLU A 69 -4.39 19.50 -6.56
N ALA A 70 -3.52 18.85 -7.33
CA ALA A 70 -3.68 18.71 -8.78
C ALA A 70 -4.81 17.74 -9.18
N GLU A 71 -5.43 17.04 -8.21
CA GLU A 71 -6.52 16.08 -8.43
C GLU A 71 -6.22 14.98 -9.47
N LEU A 72 -4.94 14.67 -9.68
CA LEU A 72 -4.49 13.66 -10.65
C LEU A 72 -4.68 12.22 -10.15
N LEU A 73 -4.83 12.04 -8.84
CA LEU A 73 -4.99 10.73 -8.21
C LEU A 73 -6.49 10.42 -8.03
N PRO A 74 -7.02 9.34 -8.63
CA PRO A 74 -8.39 8.92 -8.37
C PRO A 74 -8.49 8.38 -6.94
N PHE A 75 -9.60 8.66 -6.26
CA PHE A 75 -9.87 8.11 -4.92
C PHE A 75 -11.25 7.45 -4.89
N PRO A 76 -11.38 6.23 -4.32
CA PRO A 76 -10.29 5.37 -3.85
C PRO A 76 -9.36 4.94 -5.01
N ASN A 77 -8.05 4.91 -4.76
CA ASN A 77 -7.08 4.48 -5.79
C ASN A 77 -6.85 2.96 -5.71
N PRO A 78 -6.39 2.34 -6.82
CA PRO A 78 -6.10 0.89 -6.88
C PRO A 78 -4.99 0.40 -5.95
N ILE A 79 -4.18 1.32 -5.39
CA ILE A 79 -3.08 1.00 -4.47
C ILE A 79 -3.44 1.23 -2.99
N GLY A 80 -4.71 1.56 -2.69
CA GLY A 80 -5.21 1.66 -1.33
C GLY A 80 -4.72 2.86 -0.52
N LEU A 81 -4.12 3.89 -1.13
CA LEU A 81 -3.72 5.08 -0.41
C LEU A 81 -4.98 5.82 0.11
N PRO A 82 -5.06 6.12 1.42
CA PRO A 82 -6.14 6.93 1.95
C PRO A 82 -6.02 8.36 1.41
N ARG A 83 -7.14 9.07 1.36
CA ARG A 83 -7.08 10.53 1.22
C ARG A 83 -6.49 11.08 2.51
N SER A 84 -5.28 11.63 2.45
CA SER A 84 -4.71 12.42 3.54
C SER A 84 -5.67 13.59 3.82
N VAL A 85 -6.08 13.75 5.08
CA VAL A 85 -6.84 14.94 5.54
C VAL A 85 -5.95 16.17 5.60
#